data_AF-F5XGJ1-F1
#
_entry.id   AF-F5XGJ1-F1
#
_cell.length_a   1.000
_cell.length_b   1.000
_cell.length_c   1.000
_cell.angle_alpha   90.00
_cell.angle_beta   90.00
_cell.angle_gamma   90.00
#
_symmetry.space_group_name_H-M   'P 1'
#
loop_
_entity.id
_entity.type
_entity.pdbx_description
1 polymer ?
#
loop_
_entity_poly.entity_id
_entity_poly.type
_entity_poly.pdbx_seq_one_letter_code
_entity_poly.pdbx_strand_id
1 'polypeptide(L)'
;MNAIRIVLGVVGGLLLIYGVSWLVHGLPRATLLVLIGWLAAAVIIQLGVLTPLVLAVSAVLRRFVPDRGRAFVQAGLIIAAAVTVIAVPLMLRQFSQPPAKAMLLQDYRVNLLVLLVIIAVGTSVAYAIRVARTRGP
;
A
#
# COMPACT_ATOMS: atom_id res chain seq x y z
N MET A 1 -14.04 14.12 24.00
CA MET A 1 -13.64 12.93 23.21
C MET A 1 -14.72 11.88 23.33
N ASN A 2 -15.22 11.32 22.23
CA ASN A 2 -16.35 10.39 22.27
C ASN A 2 -15.91 9.06 22.90
N ALA A 3 -16.73 8.48 23.78
CA ALA A 3 -16.43 7.23 24.49
C ALA A 3 -15.99 6.09 23.55
N ILE A 4 -16.60 5.98 22.38
CA ILE A 4 -16.25 5.00 21.33
C ILE A 4 -14.78 5.14 20.89
N ARG A 5 -14.26 6.36 20.72
CA ARG A 5 -12.86 6.58 20.30
C ARG A 5 -11.89 6.14 21.38
N ILE A 6 -12.24 6.36 22.64
CA ILE A 6 -11.43 5.93 23.79
C ILE A 6 -11.42 4.41 23.87
N VAL A 7 -12.58 3.77 23.76
CA VAL A 7 -12.70 2.30 23.76
C VAL A 7 -11.88 1.68 22.63
N LEU A 8 -12.01 2.19 21.40
CA LEU A 8 -11.22 1.70 20.26
C LEU A 8 -9.72 1.89 20.48
N GLY A 9 -9.30 3.04 21.05
CA GLY A 9 -7.91 3.30 21.38
C GLY A 9 -7.37 2.33 22.44
N VAL A 10 -8.12 2.09 23.51
CA VAL A 10 -7.74 1.16 24.59
C VAL A 10 -7.68 -0.28 24.08
N VAL A 11 -8.72 -0.75 23.38
CA VAL A 11 -8.76 -2.11 22.81
C VAL A 11 -7.62 -2.31 21.82
N GLY A 12 -7.40 -1.36 20.91
CA GLY A 12 -6.30 -1.41 19.95
C GLY A 12 -4.93 -1.45 20.65
N GLY A 13 -4.75 -0.63 21.69
CA GLY A 13 -3.52 -0.63 22.50
C GLY A 13 -3.28 -1.97 23.21
N LEU A 14 -4.31 -2.55 23.82
CA LEU A 14 -4.23 -3.87 24.47
C LEU A 14 -3.87 -4.97 23.48
N LEU A 15 -4.47 -4.97 22.29
CA LEU A 15 -4.14 -5.93 21.23
C LEU A 15 -2.71 -5.77 20.72
N LEU A 16 -2.22 -4.54 20.59
CA LEU A 16 -0.84 -4.25 20.21
C LEU A 16 0.15 -4.77 21.26
N ILE A 17 -0.10 -4.48 22.54
CA ILE A 17 0.73 -4.96 23.65
C ILE A 17 0.74 -6.49 23.68
N TYR A 18 -0.44 -7.11 23.56
CA TYR A 18 -0.55 -8.56 23.48
C TYR A 18 0.29 -9.13 22.33
N GLY A 19 0.11 -8.62 21.12
CA GLY A 19 0.87 -9.07 19.94
C GLY A 19 2.39 -8.91 20.11
N VAL A 20 2.85 -7.75 20.56
CA VAL A 20 4.28 -7.49 20.83
C VAL A 20 4.81 -8.43 21.92
N SER A 21 4.07 -8.60 23.02
CA SER A 21 4.47 -9.48 24.12
C SER A 21 4.63 -10.92 23.64
N TRP A 22 3.68 -11.42 22.86
CA TRP A 22 3.74 -12.77 22.31
C TRP A 22 4.96 -12.95 21.40
N LEU A 23 5.25 -11.93 20.59
CA LEU A 23 6.34 -11.97 19.63
C LEU A 23 7.72 -11.91 20.31
N VAL A 24 7.85 -11.12 21.39
CA VAL A 24 9.09 -11.03 22.19
C VAL A 24 9.38 -12.31 22.96
N HIS A 25 8.35 -12.97 23.50
CA HIS A 25 8.53 -14.19 24.31
C HIS A 25 8.52 -15.47 23.45
N GLY A 26 7.90 -15.45 22.28
CA GLY A 26 7.76 -16.61 21.41
C GLY A 26 8.88 -16.79 20.37
N LEU A 27 9.68 -15.75 20.10
CA LEU A 27 10.74 -15.82 19.08
C LEU A 27 12.16 -15.77 19.67
N PRO A 28 13.13 -16.45 19.04
CA PRO A 28 14.54 -16.27 19.35
C PRO A 28 15.00 -14.82 19.17
N ARG A 29 15.92 -14.35 20.03
CA ARG A 29 16.45 -12.97 19.99
C ARG A 29 17.03 -12.58 18.63
N ALA A 30 17.72 -13.50 17.95
CA ALA A 30 18.28 -13.27 16.63
C ALA A 30 17.18 -12.97 15.59
N THR A 31 16.08 -13.73 15.61
CA THR A 31 14.92 -13.50 14.73
C THR A 31 14.23 -12.18 15.03
N LEU A 32 14.16 -11.79 16.31
CA LEU A 32 13.60 -10.50 16.72
C LEU A 32 14.39 -9.33 16.13
N LEU A 33 15.72 -9.37 16.16
CA LEU A 33 16.58 -8.33 15.57
C LEU A 33 16.38 -8.23 14.06
N VAL A 34 16.28 -9.36 13.37
CA VAL A 34 15.99 -9.39 11.93
C VAL A 34 14.62 -8.77 11.63
N LEU A 35 13.60 -9.09 12.43
CA LEU A 35 12.27 -8.49 12.28
C LEU A 35 12.28 -6.98 12.52
N ILE A 36 12.96 -6.51 13.57
CA ILE A 36 13.09 -5.07 13.85
C ILE A 36 13.77 -4.36 12.68
N GLY A 37 14.86 -4.92 12.14
CA GLY A 37 15.53 -4.39 10.96
C GLY A 37 14.61 -4.35 9.74
N TRP A 38 13.79 -5.39 9.54
CA TRP A 38 12.81 -5.44 8.46
C TRP A 38 11.71 -4.38 8.60
N LEU A 39 11.15 -4.21 9.80
CA LEU A 39 10.14 -3.18 10.08
C LEU A 39 10.71 -1.76 9.88
N ALA A 40 11.93 -1.51 10.38
CA ALA A 40 12.60 -0.24 10.19
C ALA A 40 12.83 0.07 8.70
N ALA A 41 13.33 -0.91 7.94
CA ALA A 41 13.52 -0.78 6.50
C ALA A 41 12.21 -0.48 5.79
N ALA A 42 11.11 -1.16 6.15
CA ALA A 42 9.79 -0.92 5.58
C ALA A 42 9.33 0.53 5.83
N VAL A 43 9.47 1.04 7.05
CA VAL A 43 9.12 2.44 7.40
C VAL A 43 9.97 3.44 6.62
N ILE A 44 11.28 3.20 6.54
CA ILE A 44 12.21 4.07 5.81
C ILE A 44 11.86 4.12 4.32
N ILE A 45 11.59 2.98 3.69
CA ILE A 45 11.19 2.93 2.28
C ILE A 45 9.87 3.67 2.08
N GLN A 46 8.88 3.45 2.95
CA GLN A 46 7.56 4.06 2.86
C GLN A 46 7.61 5.58 2.97
N LEU A 47 8.33 6.10 3.97
CA LEU A 47 8.38 7.53 4.28
C LEU A 47 9.43 8.27 3.47
N GLY A 48 10.60 7.66 3.27
CA GLY A 48 11.76 8.27 2.62
C GLY A 48 11.74 8.16 1.10
N VAL A 49 11.05 7.18 0.52
CA VAL A 49 11.02 6.97 -0.93
C VAL A 49 9.61 7.03 -1.48
N LEU A 50 8.69 6.21 -0.94
CA LEU A 50 7.37 6.06 -1.53
C LEU A 50 6.54 7.34 -1.43
N THR A 51 6.47 7.91 -0.23
CA THR A 51 5.72 9.14 0.03
C THR A 51 6.22 10.30 -0.83
N PRO A 52 7.52 10.65 -0.86
CA PRO A 52 8.01 11.74 -1.70
C PRO A 52 7.84 11.46 -3.19
N LEU A 53 8.00 10.21 -3.65
CA LEU A 53 7.76 9.85 -5.04
C LEU A 53 6.30 10.07 -5.44
N VAL A 54 5.35 9.56 -4.65
CA VAL A 54 3.91 9.74 -4.89
C VAL A 54 3.54 11.22 -4.87
N LEU A 55 4.08 11.99 -3.92
CA LEU A 55 3.85 13.43 -3.86
C LEU A 55 4.42 14.15 -5.08
N ALA A 56 5.65 13.86 -5.49
CA ALA A 56 6.29 14.45 -6.66
C ALA A 56 5.52 14.14 -7.95
N VAL A 57 5.17 12.88 -8.17
CA VAL A 57 4.36 12.45 -9.32
C VAL A 57 3.01 13.13 -9.30
N SER A 58 2.33 13.17 -8.15
CA SER A 58 1.05 13.87 -8.02
C SER A 58 1.18 15.37 -8.31
N ALA A 59 2.26 16.02 -7.89
CA ALA A 59 2.52 17.43 -8.14
C ALA A 59 2.72 17.73 -9.64
N VAL A 60 3.40 16.84 -10.36
CA VAL A 60 3.55 16.93 -11.82
C VAL A 60 2.19 16.73 -12.50
N LEU A 61 1.45 15.68 -12.15
CA LEU A 61 0.13 15.40 -12.76
C LEU A 61 -0.91 16.48 -12.46
N ARG A 62 -0.83 17.17 -11.31
CA ARG A 62 -1.71 18.30 -10.98
C ARG A 62 -1.67 19.44 -11.99
N ARG A 63 -0.61 19.54 -12.81
CA ARG A 63 -0.50 20.53 -13.91
C ARG A 63 -1.43 20.19 -15.09
N PHE A 64 -1.78 18.93 -15.26
CA PHE A 64 -2.57 18.44 -16.39
C PHE A 64 -4.01 18.07 -16.02
N VAL A 65 -4.34 18.06 -14.72
CA VAL A 65 -5.62 17.58 -14.21
C VAL A 65 -6.38 18.72 -13.51
N PRO A 66 -7.66 18.96 -13.88
CA PRO A 66 -8.52 19.95 -13.20
C PRO A 66 -8.64 19.68 -11.71
N ASP A 67 -8.88 20.72 -10.91
CA ASP A 67 -8.95 20.62 -9.44
C ASP A 67 -9.88 19.51 -8.94
N ARG A 68 -11.00 19.30 -9.62
CA ARG A 68 -12.01 18.28 -9.31
C ARG A 68 -11.49 16.84 -9.44
N GLY A 69 -10.47 16.60 -10.26
CA GLY A 69 -9.89 15.28 -10.52
C GLY A 69 -8.68 14.92 -9.66
N ARG A 70 -8.09 15.90 -8.96
CA ARG A 70 -6.82 15.73 -8.22
C ARG A 70 -6.90 14.65 -7.14
N ALA A 71 -8.02 14.57 -6.42
CA ALA A 71 -8.22 13.57 -5.37
C ALA A 71 -8.24 12.13 -5.92
N PHE A 72 -8.86 11.92 -7.10
CA PHE A 72 -8.94 10.60 -7.73
C PHE A 72 -7.59 10.13 -8.25
N VAL A 73 -6.82 11.04 -8.86
CA VAL A 73 -5.45 10.76 -9.31
C VAL A 73 -4.55 10.44 -8.13
N GLN A 74 -4.64 11.21 -7.04
CA GLN A 74 -3.85 10.96 -5.84
C GLN A 74 -4.22 9.62 -5.20
N ALA A 75 -5.50 9.27 -5.10
CA ALA A 75 -5.94 7.97 -4.61
C ALA A 75 -5.41 6.82 -5.49
N GLY A 76 -5.49 6.97 -6.82
CA GLY A 76 -4.96 5.98 -7.77
C GLY A 76 -3.46 5.76 -7.62
N LEU A 77 -2.68 6.84 -7.50
CA LEU A 77 -1.24 6.77 -7.29
C LEU A 77 -0.87 6.11 -5.96
N ILE A 78 -1.61 6.38 -4.88
CA ILE A 78 -1.38 5.74 -3.58
C ILE A 78 -1.61 4.23 -3.67
N ILE A 79 -2.72 3.80 -4.29
CA ILE A 79 -3.03 2.38 -4.44
C ILE A 79 -2.00 1.70 -5.35
N ALA A 80 -1.66 2.33 -6.48
CA ALA A 80 -0.64 1.82 -7.41
C ALA A 80 0.73 1.68 -6.74
N ALA A 81 1.16 2.66 -5.95
CA ALA A 81 2.41 2.60 -5.20
C ALA A 81 2.39 1.47 -4.16
N ALA A 82 1.31 1.33 -3.38
CA ALA A 82 1.18 0.27 -2.38
C ALA A 82 1.26 -1.13 -3.01
N VAL A 83 0.53 -1.35 -4.10
CA VAL A 83 0.57 -2.61 -4.85
C VAL A 83 1.96 -2.88 -5.42
N THR A 84 2.64 -1.86 -5.94
CA THR A 84 3.99 -1.99 -6.49
C THR A 84 4.99 -2.42 -5.41
N VAL A 85 4.92 -1.83 -4.21
CA VAL A 85 5.79 -2.23 -3.08
C VAL A 85 5.60 -3.69 -2.71
N ILE A 86 4.36 -4.19 -2.78
CA ILE A 86 4.07 -5.61 -2.50
C ILE A 86 4.58 -6.51 -3.63
N ALA A 87 4.44 -6.08 -4.88
CA ALA A 87 4.82 -6.86 -6.05
C ALA A 87 6.34 -6.98 -6.24
N VAL A 88 7.11 -5.93 -5.93
CA VAL A 88 8.57 -5.90 -6.16
C VAL A 88 9.32 -7.06 -5.47
N PRO A 89 9.12 -7.35 -4.17
CA PRO A 89 9.75 -8.51 -3.53
C PRO A 89 9.36 -9.85 -4.18
N LEU A 90 8.11 -9.99 -4.63
CA LEU A 90 7.62 -11.19 -5.31
C LEU A 90 8.29 -11.36 -6.68
N MET A 91 8.48 -10.27 -7.41
CA MET A 91 9.22 -10.24 -8.67
C MET A 91 10.71 -10.57 -8.47
N LEU A 92 11.34 -10.08 -7.40
CA LEU A 92 12.74 -10.37 -7.10
C LEU A 92 12.96 -11.84 -6.68
N ARG A 93 11.93 -12.46 -6.10
CA ARG A 93 11.95 -13.86 -5.66
C ARG A 93 11.28 -14.81 -6.65
N GLN A 94 10.83 -14.33 -7.80
CA GLN A 94 10.20 -15.17 -8.82
C GLN A 94 11.09 -16.39 -9.14
N PHE A 95 10.48 -17.57 -9.27
CA PHE A 95 11.17 -18.84 -9.54
C PHE A 95 12.21 -19.28 -8.50
N SER A 96 12.30 -18.64 -7.33
CA SER A 96 13.24 -19.03 -6.26
C SER A 96 12.73 -20.18 -5.37
N GLN A 97 11.50 -20.66 -5.58
CA GLN A 97 10.89 -21.73 -4.81
C GLN A 97 10.61 -22.96 -5.68
N PRO A 98 10.52 -24.16 -5.08
CA PRO A 98 10.18 -25.38 -5.81
C PRO A 98 8.83 -25.26 -6.53
N PRO A 99 8.64 -25.95 -7.67
CA PRO A 99 7.39 -25.94 -8.45
C PRO A 99 6.13 -26.26 -7.64
N ALA A 100 6.27 -27.05 -6.57
CA ALA A 100 5.18 -27.37 -5.65
C ALA A 100 4.59 -26.15 -4.93
N LYS A 101 5.32 -25.02 -4.85
CA LYS A 101 4.82 -23.73 -4.36
C LYS A 101 4.45 -22.83 -5.52
N ALA A 102 3.25 -23.06 -6.07
CA ALA A 102 2.72 -22.43 -7.28
C ALA A 102 2.76 -20.88 -7.27
N MET A 103 2.72 -20.25 -6.09
CA MET A 103 2.60 -18.80 -5.98
C MET A 103 3.75 -18.04 -6.68
N LEU A 104 4.99 -18.54 -6.60
CA LEU A 104 6.18 -17.86 -7.17
C LEU A 104 6.50 -18.24 -8.63
N LEU A 105 5.63 -19.01 -9.29
CA LEU A 105 5.74 -19.29 -10.73
C LEU A 105 4.93 -18.31 -11.59
N GLN A 106 4.09 -17.48 -10.99
CA GLN A 106 3.32 -16.47 -11.69
C GLN A 106 4.24 -15.37 -12.26
N ASP A 107 3.90 -14.87 -13.45
CA ASP A 107 4.56 -13.69 -14.01
C ASP A 107 4.04 -12.43 -13.31
N TYR A 108 4.75 -12.05 -12.23
CA TYR A 108 4.40 -10.88 -11.44
C TYR A 108 4.57 -9.56 -12.20
N ARG A 109 5.33 -9.52 -13.31
CA ARG A 109 5.44 -8.30 -14.14
C ARG A 109 4.12 -8.07 -14.87
N VAL A 110 3.60 -9.11 -15.51
CA VAL A 110 2.31 -9.06 -16.22
C VAL A 110 1.18 -8.78 -15.24
N ASN A 111 1.14 -9.49 -14.11
CA ASN A 111 0.10 -9.28 -13.10
C ASN A 111 0.13 -7.86 -12.51
N LEU A 112 1.32 -7.30 -12.25
CA LEU A 112 1.45 -5.93 -11.77
C LEU A 112 0.95 -4.94 -12.83
N LEU A 113 1.33 -5.11 -14.09
CA LEU A 113 0.85 -4.25 -15.18
C LEU A 113 -0.68 -4.28 -15.30
N VAL A 114 -1.27 -5.47 -15.27
CA VAL A 114 -2.73 -5.64 -15.28
C VAL A 114 -3.36 -4.89 -14.11
N LEU A 115 -2.82 -5.03 -12.90
CA LEU A 115 -3.38 -4.39 -11.72
C LEU A 115 -3.23 -2.86 -11.77
N LEU A 116 -2.10 -2.34 -12.29
CA LEU A 116 -1.91 -0.91 -12.52
C LEU A 116 -2.91 -0.36 -13.55
N VAL A 117 -3.19 -1.10 -14.62
CA VAL A 117 -4.23 -0.74 -15.60
C VAL A 117 -5.61 -0.71 -14.95
N ILE A 118 -5.96 -1.73 -14.15
CA ILE A 118 -7.24 -1.77 -13.42
C ILE A 118 -7.38 -0.56 -12.49
N ILE A 119 -6.33 -0.20 -11.75
CA ILE A 119 -6.35 0.98 -10.86
C ILE A 119 -6.52 2.27 -11.66
N ALA A 120 -5.79 2.42 -12.77
CA ALA A 120 -5.90 3.59 -13.64
C ALA A 120 -7.32 3.73 -14.24
N VAL A 121 -7.89 2.63 -14.74
CA VAL A 121 -9.25 2.59 -15.28
C VAL A 121 -10.26 2.89 -14.18
N GLY A 122 -10.18 2.21 -13.03
CA GLY A 122 -11.13 2.39 -11.93
C GLY A 122 -11.16 3.81 -11.39
N THR A 123 -9.99 4.44 -11.22
CA THR A 123 -9.92 5.84 -10.78
C THR A 123 -10.40 6.83 -11.85
N SER A 124 -10.14 6.57 -13.12
CA SER A 124 -10.66 7.37 -14.24
C SER A 124 -12.19 7.29 -14.35
N VAL A 125 -12.75 6.09 -14.19
CA VAL A 125 -14.21 5.86 -14.16
C VAL A 125 -14.85 6.55 -12.96
N ALA A 126 -14.27 6.41 -11.76
CA ALA A 126 -14.77 7.08 -10.56
C ALA A 126 -14.79 8.61 -10.73
N TYR A 127 -13.75 9.17 -11.34
CA TYR A 127 -13.71 10.58 -11.70
C TYR A 127 -14.80 10.95 -12.72
N ALA A 128 -14.94 10.18 -13.80
CA ALA A 128 -15.95 10.43 -14.84
C ALA A 128 -17.38 10.41 -14.27
N ILE A 129 -17.70 9.44 -13.41
CA ILE A 129 -18.99 9.34 -12.70
C ILE A 129 -19.20 10.58 -11.83
N ARG A 130 -18.18 11.02 -11.08
CA ARG A 130 -18.29 12.23 -10.25
C ARG A 130 -18.59 13.46 -11.08
N VAL A 131 -17.88 13.63 -12.21
CA VAL A 131 -18.08 14.75 -13.13
C VAL A 131 -19.49 14.73 -13.73
N ALA A 132 -19.96 13.57 -14.20
CA ALA A 132 -21.29 13.41 -14.75
C ALA A 132 -22.39 13.75 -13.73
N ARG A 133 -22.25 13.32 -12.47
CA ARG A 133 -23.20 13.64 -11.40
C ARG A 133 -23.22 15.12 -11.04
N THR A 134 -22.08 15.82 -11.11
CA THR A 134 -22.02 17.28 -10.88
C THR A 134 -22.49 18.13 -12.07
N ARG A 135 -22.71 17.52 -13.24
CA ARG A 135 -23.22 18.18 -14.45
C ARG A 135 -24.69 17.81 -14.75
N GLY A 136 -25.31 16.97 -13.93
CA GLY A 136 -26.77 16.74 -13.98
C GLY A 136 -27.52 18.02 -13.58
N PRO A 137 -28.75 18.22 -14.10
CA PRO A 137 -29.53 19.44 -13.92
C PRO A 137 -29.76 19.82 -12.45
#